data_AF-A0ABD5S1S8-F1
#
_entry.id   AF-A0ABD5S1S8-F1
#
_cell.length_a   1.000
_cell.length_b   1.000
_cell.length_c   1.000
_cell.angle_alpha   90.00
_cell.angle_beta   90.00
_cell.angle_gamma   90.00
#
_symmetry.space_group_name_H-M   'P 1'
#
loop_
_entity.id
_entity.type
_entity.pdbx_description
1 polymer ?
#
loop_
_entity_poly.entity_id
_entity_poly.type
_entity_poly.pdbx_seq_one_letter_code
_entity_poly.pdbx_strand_id
1 'polypeptide(L)'
;MRPEDERYFERIEARLDEAFDLAETAKGRGYDPKTEVEIPVAVDMADRVENILGIEGVAERVRDLEGEMSREEAALELVTDFVEGTVGDYDSREGKIEGAVRTAVALLTEGVVAAPIEGIDRVELLDNDDGTEFVNVYYAGPIRSAGGTAQALSVLVADYARSLLGIDEFKARSDEIERYAEEVALYDKETGLQYSPKDKETKFVAENMPIMLDGEATGDEEVSGFRDLERVDTNNARGGMCLVLAEGIALKAPKIQRYTRELDEVDWPWLQDLIDGTYADDTGSDASDDAGDESGESDGDETDEAEPEAAAGEGAD
;
A
#
# COMPACT_ATOMS: atom_id res chain seq x y z
N MET A 1 -1.16 -30.72 13.01
CA MET A 1 -0.41 -30.29 14.21
C MET A 1 -0.17 -31.50 15.10
N ARG A 2 0.97 -31.61 15.80
CA ARG A 2 1.25 -32.78 16.66
C ARG A 2 0.64 -32.57 18.06
N PRO A 3 0.32 -33.63 18.82
CA PRO A 3 -0.27 -33.47 20.17
C PRO A 3 0.59 -32.69 21.17
N GLU A 4 1.91 -32.65 20.98
CA GLU A 4 2.83 -31.83 21.77
C GLU A 4 2.75 -30.34 21.44
N ASP A 5 2.48 -30.01 20.18
CA ASP A 5 2.29 -28.63 19.71
C ASP A 5 0.94 -28.09 20.23
N GLU A 6 -0.13 -28.90 20.19
CA GLU A 6 -1.44 -28.56 20.76
C GLU A 6 -1.33 -28.19 22.25
N ARG A 7 -0.68 -29.05 23.07
CA ARG A 7 -0.44 -28.76 24.49
C ARG A 7 0.44 -27.53 24.73
N TYR A 8 1.32 -27.21 23.78
CA TYR A 8 2.16 -26.03 23.86
C TYR A 8 1.32 -24.77 23.68
N PHE A 9 0.45 -24.74 22.66
CA PHE A 9 -0.47 -23.62 22.40
C PHE A 9 -1.50 -23.47 23.51
N GLU A 10 -2.16 -24.55 23.96
CA GLU A 10 -3.11 -24.53 25.08
C GLU A 10 -2.50 -23.87 26.34
N ARG A 11 -1.21 -24.13 26.61
CA ARG A 11 -0.52 -23.53 27.75
C ARG A 11 -0.25 -22.03 27.56
N ILE A 12 0.00 -21.59 26.33
CA ILE A 12 0.19 -20.17 26.04
C ILE A 12 -1.14 -19.44 26.16
N GLU A 13 -2.20 -19.98 25.55
CA GLU A 13 -3.56 -19.45 25.59
C GLU A 13 -4.06 -19.31 27.03
N ALA A 14 -3.94 -20.37 27.85
CA ALA A 14 -4.36 -20.29 29.25
C ALA A 14 -3.64 -19.18 30.04
N ARG A 15 -2.35 -18.92 29.74
CA ARG A 15 -1.59 -17.84 30.39
C ARG A 15 -1.94 -16.46 29.84
N LEU A 16 -2.34 -16.39 28.58
CA LEU A 16 -2.85 -15.18 27.96
C LEU A 16 -4.18 -14.79 28.60
N ASP A 17 -5.09 -15.75 28.76
CA ASP A 17 -6.38 -15.56 29.42
C ASP A 17 -6.21 -15.04 30.86
N GLU A 18 -5.31 -15.65 31.64
CA GLU A 18 -4.97 -15.17 32.99
C GLU A 18 -4.48 -13.71 33.01
N ALA A 19 -3.70 -13.30 31.99
CA ALA A 19 -3.22 -11.94 31.87
C ALA A 19 -4.33 -10.96 31.44
N PHE A 20 -5.22 -11.38 30.54
CA PHE A 20 -6.38 -10.61 30.11
C PHE A 20 -7.37 -10.38 31.25
N ASP A 21 -7.70 -11.40 32.04
CA ASP A 21 -8.58 -11.27 33.22
C ASP A 21 -8.07 -10.22 34.21
N LEU A 22 -6.75 -10.20 34.43
CA LEU A 22 -6.10 -9.21 35.28
C LEU A 22 -6.19 -7.80 34.67
N ALA A 23 -5.92 -7.68 33.37
CA ALA A 23 -5.95 -6.41 32.66
C ALA A 23 -7.36 -5.80 32.60
N GLU A 24 -8.38 -6.60 32.28
CA GLU A 24 -9.79 -6.22 32.29
C GLU A 24 -10.25 -5.75 33.69
N THR A 25 -9.88 -6.49 34.73
CA THR A 25 -10.17 -6.10 36.12
C THR A 25 -9.52 -4.75 36.49
N ALA A 26 -8.35 -4.44 35.94
CA ALA A 26 -7.66 -3.17 36.17
C ALA A 26 -8.30 -2.03 35.36
N LYS A 27 -8.50 -2.22 34.05
CA LYS A 27 -9.12 -1.28 33.11
C LYS A 27 -10.54 -0.89 33.54
N GLY A 28 -11.33 -1.85 34.02
CA GLY A 28 -12.68 -1.64 34.54
C GLY A 28 -12.77 -0.70 35.76
N ARG A 29 -11.64 -0.30 36.36
CA ARG A 29 -11.60 0.73 37.42
C ARG A 29 -11.66 2.15 36.89
N GLY A 30 -11.47 2.37 35.58
CA GLY A 30 -11.62 3.67 34.92
C GLY A 30 -10.48 4.66 35.20
N TYR A 31 -9.25 4.18 35.41
CA TYR A 31 -8.06 5.04 35.60
C TYR A 31 -7.29 5.31 34.30
N ASP A 32 -7.62 4.61 33.21
CA ASP A 32 -6.96 4.69 31.90
C ASP A 32 -7.88 5.34 30.85
N PRO A 33 -7.37 5.69 29.64
CA PRO A 33 -8.18 6.32 28.59
C PRO A 33 -9.44 5.55 28.18
N LYS A 34 -9.38 4.20 28.22
CA LYS A 34 -10.51 3.31 28.01
C LYS A 34 -10.70 2.35 29.20
N THR A 35 -11.93 1.89 29.38
CA THR A 35 -12.31 0.94 30.44
C THR A 35 -12.17 -0.53 30.05
N GLU A 36 -11.70 -0.80 28.84
CA GLU A 36 -11.50 -2.12 28.25
C GLU A 36 -10.04 -2.30 27.79
N VAL A 37 -9.61 -3.54 27.56
CA VAL A 37 -8.28 -3.81 26.98
C VAL A 37 -8.24 -3.35 25.51
N GLU A 38 -7.18 -2.62 25.15
CA GLU A 38 -7.07 -1.96 23.84
C GLU A 38 -6.21 -2.73 22.83
N ILE A 39 -5.61 -3.84 23.25
CA ILE A 39 -4.77 -4.69 22.40
C ILE A 39 -5.56 -5.98 22.13
N PRO A 40 -6.20 -6.12 20.96
CA PRO A 40 -6.94 -7.33 20.62
C PRO A 40 -6.01 -8.52 20.43
N VAL A 41 -6.53 -9.73 20.65
CA VAL A 41 -5.84 -10.98 20.32
C VAL A 41 -6.20 -11.35 18.88
N ALA A 42 -5.20 -11.73 18.10
CA ALA A 42 -5.38 -12.28 16.76
C ALA A 42 -4.78 -13.68 16.71
N VAL A 43 -5.49 -14.63 16.09
CA VAL A 43 -5.03 -16.02 15.96
C VAL A 43 -4.18 -16.19 14.71
N ASP A 44 -4.58 -15.55 13.60
CA ASP A 44 -3.94 -15.67 12.30
C ASP A 44 -3.71 -14.29 11.65
N MET A 45 -3.30 -14.29 10.38
CA MET A 45 -3.05 -13.07 9.60
C MET A 45 -4.35 -12.33 9.29
N ALA A 46 -5.41 -13.04 8.92
CA ALA A 46 -6.72 -12.47 8.64
C ALA A 46 -7.28 -11.70 9.85
N ASP A 47 -7.19 -12.28 11.06
CA ASP A 47 -7.54 -11.61 12.31
C ASP A 47 -6.70 -10.36 12.55
N ARG A 48 -5.39 -10.39 12.25
CA ARG A 48 -4.54 -9.19 12.40
C ARG A 48 -5.01 -8.07 11.47
N VAL A 49 -5.35 -8.40 10.22
CA VAL A 49 -5.83 -7.42 9.23
C VAL A 49 -7.18 -6.83 9.64
N GLU A 50 -8.14 -7.64 10.09
CA GLU A 50 -9.42 -7.13 10.57
C GLU A 50 -9.26 -6.29 11.85
N ASN A 51 -8.50 -6.79 12.83
CA ASN A 51 -8.31 -6.09 14.11
C ASN A 51 -7.54 -4.76 13.96
N ILE A 52 -6.54 -4.69 13.08
CA ILE A 52 -5.77 -3.46 12.88
C ILE A 52 -6.61 -2.39 12.17
N LEU A 53 -7.49 -2.80 11.25
CA LEU A 53 -8.32 -1.86 10.48
C LEU A 53 -9.66 -1.55 11.14
N GLY A 54 -10.18 -2.46 11.97
CA GLY A 54 -11.53 -2.37 12.54
C GLY A 54 -12.64 -2.51 11.49
N ILE A 55 -12.39 -3.25 10.40
CA ILE A 55 -13.34 -3.43 9.29
C ILE A 55 -13.95 -4.83 9.38
N GLU A 56 -15.21 -4.88 9.78
CA GLU A 56 -15.94 -6.14 9.94
C GLU A 56 -16.03 -6.93 8.61
N GLY A 57 -15.79 -8.23 8.70
CA GLY A 57 -15.94 -9.17 7.59
C GLY A 57 -14.68 -9.37 6.76
N VAL A 58 -13.63 -8.57 6.98
CA VAL A 58 -12.36 -8.72 6.25
C VAL A 58 -11.72 -10.07 6.55
N ALA A 59 -11.68 -10.51 7.81
CA ALA A 59 -10.99 -11.76 8.13
C ALA A 59 -11.71 -13.00 7.58
N GLU A 60 -13.05 -13.00 7.57
CA GLU A 60 -13.82 -14.08 6.95
C GLU A 60 -13.50 -14.14 5.45
N ARG A 61 -13.57 -12.98 4.77
CA ARG A 61 -13.34 -12.92 3.33
C ARG A 61 -11.89 -13.25 2.93
N VAL A 62 -10.90 -12.80 3.69
CA VAL A 62 -9.49 -13.15 3.46
C VAL A 62 -9.30 -14.66 3.52
N ARG A 63 -9.90 -15.35 4.51
CA ARG A 63 -9.81 -16.81 4.62
C ARG A 63 -10.47 -17.55 3.46
N ASP A 64 -11.54 -17.01 2.90
CA ASP A 64 -12.17 -17.59 1.70
C ASP A 64 -11.26 -17.49 0.48
N LEU A 65 -10.44 -16.45 0.39
CA LEU A 65 -9.48 -16.24 -0.70
C LEU A 65 -8.15 -16.96 -0.46
N GLU A 66 -7.81 -17.25 0.80
CA GLU A 66 -6.59 -17.96 1.19
C GLU A 66 -6.55 -19.37 0.56
N GLY A 67 -5.51 -19.63 -0.24
CA GLY A 67 -5.29 -20.91 -0.91
C GLY A 67 -5.91 -21.03 -2.30
N GLU A 68 -6.72 -20.05 -2.72
CA GLU A 68 -7.23 -19.95 -4.10
C GLU A 68 -6.35 -19.05 -4.97
N MET A 69 -5.74 -18.02 -4.38
CA MET A 69 -4.96 -17.00 -5.09
C MET A 69 -3.82 -16.43 -4.23
N SER A 70 -2.94 -15.66 -4.87
CA SER A 70 -1.89 -14.91 -4.18
C SER A 70 -2.48 -13.77 -3.33
N ARG A 71 -1.68 -13.22 -2.40
CA ARG A 71 -2.12 -12.10 -1.57
C ARG A 71 -2.38 -10.84 -2.38
N GLU A 72 -1.57 -10.61 -3.41
CA GLU A 72 -1.76 -9.51 -4.35
C GLU A 72 -3.09 -9.63 -5.11
N GLU A 73 -3.43 -10.83 -5.60
CA GLU A 73 -4.73 -11.10 -6.25
C GLU A 73 -5.89 -10.98 -5.24
N ALA A 74 -5.74 -11.51 -4.03
CA ALA A 74 -6.75 -11.38 -2.98
C ALA A 74 -7.01 -9.92 -2.59
N ALA A 75 -5.98 -9.08 -2.57
CA ALA A 75 -6.12 -7.64 -2.34
C ALA A 75 -6.95 -6.95 -3.44
N LEU A 76 -6.79 -7.39 -4.70
CA LEU A 76 -7.55 -6.88 -5.84
C LEU A 76 -9.00 -7.39 -5.83
N GLU A 77 -9.23 -8.66 -5.52
CA GLU A 77 -10.57 -9.23 -5.38
C GLU A 77 -11.39 -8.52 -4.29
N LEU A 78 -10.76 -8.23 -3.15
CA LEU A 78 -11.40 -7.50 -2.05
C LEU A 78 -11.89 -6.11 -2.47
N VAL A 79 -11.33 -5.48 -3.50
CA VAL A 79 -11.81 -4.19 -4.01
C VAL A 79 -13.27 -4.28 -4.46
N THR A 80 -13.62 -5.34 -5.18
CA THR A 80 -15.00 -5.60 -5.60
C THR A 80 -15.90 -5.74 -4.38
N ASP A 81 -15.45 -6.45 -3.35
CA ASP A 81 -16.22 -6.64 -2.12
C ASP A 81 -16.51 -5.31 -1.38
N PHE A 82 -15.53 -4.40 -1.31
CA PHE A 82 -15.74 -3.06 -0.76
C PHE A 82 -16.69 -2.21 -1.62
N VAL A 83 -16.55 -2.28 -2.95
CA VAL A 83 -17.41 -1.53 -3.87
C VAL A 83 -18.86 -2.02 -3.80
N GLU A 84 -19.07 -3.32 -3.77
CA GLU A 84 -20.40 -3.95 -3.65
C GLU A 84 -20.99 -3.83 -2.24
N GLY A 85 -20.15 -3.60 -1.22
CA GLY A 85 -20.56 -3.50 0.19
C GLY A 85 -20.81 -4.86 0.83
N THR A 86 -20.11 -5.90 0.37
CA THR A 86 -20.09 -7.23 1.01
C THR A 86 -19.07 -7.31 2.15
N VAL A 87 -18.05 -6.43 2.14
CA VAL A 87 -17.05 -6.26 3.21
C VAL A 87 -17.02 -4.81 3.67
N GLY A 88 -17.01 -4.61 4.99
CA GLY A 88 -17.11 -3.30 5.62
C GLY A 88 -18.48 -2.62 5.43
N ASP A 89 -18.76 -1.61 6.24
CA ASP A 89 -19.98 -0.80 6.13
C ASP A 89 -19.60 0.66 5.85
N TYR A 90 -19.70 1.06 4.57
CA TYR A 90 -19.32 2.38 4.09
C TYR A 90 -20.45 3.04 3.31
N ASP A 91 -20.88 4.20 3.79
CA ASP A 91 -21.90 5.02 3.15
C ASP A 91 -21.39 5.83 1.94
N SER A 92 -20.08 6.12 1.89
CA SER A 92 -19.46 7.00 0.89
C SER A 92 -18.55 6.25 -0.08
N ARG A 93 -18.36 6.82 -1.28
CA ARG A 93 -17.43 6.28 -2.30
C ARG A 93 -16.00 6.36 -1.79
N GLU A 94 -15.64 7.47 -1.17
CA GLU A 94 -14.38 7.74 -0.48
C GLU A 94 -14.08 6.65 0.54
N GLY A 95 -15.05 6.33 1.41
CA GLY A 95 -14.88 5.33 2.47
C GLY A 95 -14.66 3.92 1.92
N LYS A 96 -15.35 3.56 0.84
CA LYS A 96 -15.13 2.28 0.14
C LYS A 96 -13.73 2.18 -0.45
N ILE A 97 -13.26 3.25 -1.11
CA ILE A 97 -11.91 3.30 -1.68
C ILE A 97 -10.87 3.24 -0.55
N GLU A 98 -11.05 4.04 0.50
CA GLU A 98 -10.14 4.05 1.65
C GLU A 98 -10.06 2.68 2.33
N GLY A 99 -11.20 2.03 2.57
CA GLY A 99 -11.28 0.68 3.13
C GLY A 99 -10.52 -0.33 2.28
N ALA A 100 -10.72 -0.31 0.96
CA ALA A 100 -10.01 -1.18 0.03
C ALA A 100 -8.49 -0.93 0.05
N VAL A 101 -8.05 0.32 -0.04
CA VAL A 101 -6.63 0.69 -0.06
C VAL A 101 -5.93 0.29 1.24
N ARG A 102 -6.52 0.59 2.39
CA ARG A 102 -5.97 0.19 3.71
C ARG A 102 -5.91 -1.33 3.85
N THR A 103 -6.94 -2.04 3.38
CA THR A 103 -7.01 -3.51 3.45
C THR A 103 -5.96 -4.17 2.57
N ALA A 104 -5.75 -3.67 1.35
CA ALA A 104 -4.69 -4.15 0.48
C ALA A 104 -3.29 -4.00 1.11
N VAL A 105 -2.99 -2.82 1.66
CA VAL A 105 -1.70 -2.60 2.35
C VAL A 105 -1.57 -3.50 3.57
N ALA A 106 -2.63 -3.69 4.35
CA ALA A 106 -2.61 -4.56 5.53
C ALA A 106 -2.38 -6.03 5.16
N LEU A 107 -3.04 -6.52 4.12
CA LEU A 107 -2.90 -7.90 3.65
C LEU A 107 -1.48 -8.19 3.16
N LEU A 108 -0.90 -7.29 2.37
CA LEU A 108 0.46 -7.44 1.83
C LEU A 108 1.54 -7.33 2.89
N THR A 109 1.25 -6.65 3.99
CA THR A 109 2.14 -6.49 5.13
C THR A 109 1.79 -7.43 6.28
N GLU A 110 0.92 -8.42 6.05
CA GLU A 110 0.47 -9.42 7.02
C GLU A 110 -0.09 -8.85 8.34
N GLY A 111 -0.54 -7.58 8.32
CA GLY A 111 -0.97 -6.83 9.50
C GLY A 111 0.12 -6.64 10.56
N VAL A 112 1.41 -6.68 10.20
CA VAL A 112 2.53 -6.55 11.16
C VAL A 112 3.16 -5.16 11.22
N VAL A 113 2.74 -4.23 10.36
CA VAL A 113 3.24 -2.84 10.32
C VAL A 113 2.10 -1.85 10.46
N ALA A 114 2.42 -0.62 10.85
CA ALA A 114 1.44 0.44 11.06
C ALA A 114 1.01 1.15 9.76
N ALA A 115 1.67 0.89 8.62
CA ALA A 115 1.41 1.57 7.35
C ALA A 115 -0.07 1.61 6.89
N PRO A 116 -0.91 0.59 7.10
CA PRO A 116 -2.33 0.65 6.75
C PRO A 116 -3.11 1.72 7.54
N ILE A 117 -2.68 2.02 8.77
CA ILE A 117 -3.31 3.03 9.64
C ILE A 117 -2.61 4.38 9.47
N GLU A 118 -1.30 4.39 9.65
CA GLU A 118 -0.49 5.61 9.78
C GLU A 118 0.15 6.05 8.46
N GLY A 119 0.20 5.19 7.45
CA GLY A 119 0.79 5.49 6.13
C GLY A 119 -0.21 6.02 5.12
N ILE A 120 -1.50 5.76 5.32
CA ILE A 120 -2.61 6.29 4.54
C ILE A 120 -3.44 7.16 5.49
N ASP A 121 -3.38 8.48 5.31
CA ASP A 121 -4.08 9.42 6.16
C ASP A 121 -5.59 9.43 5.84
N ARG A 122 -5.93 9.68 4.56
CA ARG A 122 -7.31 9.73 4.07
C ARG A 122 -7.39 9.57 2.55
N VAL A 123 -8.60 9.28 2.05
CA VAL A 123 -8.94 9.33 0.63
C VAL A 123 -10.06 10.35 0.39
N GLU A 124 -9.92 11.17 -0.64
CA GLU A 124 -10.89 12.21 -1.01
C GLU A 124 -11.25 12.14 -2.51
N LEU A 125 -12.42 12.66 -2.85
CA LEU A 125 -12.78 12.95 -4.25
C LEU A 125 -12.67 14.44 -4.51
N LEU A 126 -11.90 14.79 -5.54
CA LEU A 126 -11.68 16.17 -5.98
C LEU A 126 -12.16 16.35 -7.42
N ASP A 127 -12.35 17.61 -7.84
CA ASP A 127 -12.81 17.94 -9.19
C ASP A 127 -11.64 18.23 -10.15
N ASN A 128 -11.67 17.58 -11.31
CA ASN A 128 -10.90 17.95 -12.50
C ASN A 128 -11.40 19.28 -13.08
N ASP A 129 -10.60 19.88 -13.98
CA ASP A 129 -10.91 21.17 -14.60
C ASP A 129 -12.13 21.11 -15.55
N ASP A 130 -12.49 19.91 -16.01
CA ASP A 130 -13.69 19.66 -16.81
C ASP A 130 -14.92 19.28 -15.96
N GLY A 131 -14.77 19.27 -14.63
CA GLY A 131 -15.83 19.00 -13.66
C GLY A 131 -16.10 17.52 -13.43
N THR A 132 -15.23 16.61 -13.89
CA THR A 132 -15.28 15.20 -13.48
C THR A 132 -14.58 15.02 -12.14
N GLU A 133 -15.02 14.03 -11.34
CA GLU A 133 -14.37 13.72 -10.06
C GLU A 133 -13.21 12.74 -10.29
N PHE A 134 -12.15 12.85 -9.49
CA PHE A 134 -11.04 11.91 -9.42
C PHE A 134 -10.65 11.60 -7.97
N VAL A 135 -9.88 10.54 -7.76
CA VAL A 135 -9.42 10.11 -6.42
C VAL A 135 -8.12 10.80 -6.03
N ASN A 136 -8.07 11.35 -4.81
CA ASN A 136 -6.86 11.83 -4.14
C ASN A 136 -6.55 10.95 -2.91
N VAL A 137 -5.35 10.39 -2.83
CA VAL A 137 -4.91 9.57 -1.69
C VAL A 137 -3.80 10.29 -0.94
N TYR A 138 -4.02 10.57 0.34
CA TYR A 138 -3.04 11.21 1.21
C TYR A 138 -2.14 10.17 1.88
N TYR A 139 -0.88 10.14 1.48
CA TYR A 139 0.13 9.27 2.08
C TYR A 139 0.97 10.01 3.11
N ALA A 140 1.31 9.32 4.20
CA ALA A 140 2.20 9.82 5.24
C ALA A 140 3.49 9.00 5.32
N GLY A 141 4.54 9.57 5.93
CA GLY A 141 5.87 8.96 6.02
C GLY A 141 5.92 7.49 6.49
N PRO A 142 5.07 7.03 7.44
CA PRO A 142 5.00 5.63 7.86
C PRO A 142 4.72 4.62 6.73
N ILE A 143 4.20 5.07 5.58
CA ILE A 143 4.00 4.23 4.38
C ILE A 143 5.29 3.55 3.91
N ARG A 144 6.47 4.11 4.26
CA ARG A 144 7.77 3.47 3.97
C ARG A 144 7.87 2.05 4.50
N SER A 145 7.27 1.79 5.66
CA SER A 145 7.32 0.48 6.31
C SER A 145 6.54 -0.62 5.58
N ALA A 146 5.63 -0.26 4.68
CA ALA A 146 4.91 -1.22 3.84
C ALA A 146 5.80 -1.83 2.75
N GLY A 147 6.86 -1.12 2.34
CA GLY A 147 7.70 -1.47 1.20
C GLY A 147 7.06 -1.13 -0.16
N GLY A 148 7.90 -1.08 -1.20
CA GLY A 148 7.51 -0.60 -2.53
C GLY A 148 6.36 -1.37 -3.17
N THR A 149 6.26 -2.68 -2.97
CA THR A 149 5.17 -3.48 -3.57
C THR A 149 3.81 -3.08 -3.01
N ALA A 150 3.69 -2.94 -1.68
CA ALA A 150 2.44 -2.52 -1.04
C ALA A 150 2.11 -1.05 -1.34
N GLN A 151 3.12 -0.19 -1.46
CA GLN A 151 2.94 1.18 -1.95
C GLN A 151 2.34 1.22 -3.36
N ALA A 152 2.92 0.49 -4.31
CA ALA A 152 2.42 0.44 -5.69
C ALA A 152 1.02 -0.19 -5.77
N LEU A 153 0.76 -1.26 -5.02
CA LEU A 153 -0.56 -1.89 -4.97
C LEU A 153 -1.62 -1.00 -4.34
N SER A 154 -1.26 -0.15 -3.38
CA SER A 154 -2.21 0.83 -2.83
C SER A 154 -2.75 1.78 -3.90
N VAL A 155 -1.90 2.18 -4.87
CA VAL A 155 -2.30 3.03 -6.01
C VAL A 155 -3.17 2.24 -6.98
N LEU A 156 -2.78 1.01 -7.32
CA LEU A 156 -3.56 0.15 -8.22
C LEU A 156 -4.95 -0.14 -7.64
N VAL A 157 -5.05 -0.40 -6.35
CA VAL A 157 -6.32 -0.66 -5.66
C VAL A 157 -7.22 0.57 -5.65
N ALA A 158 -6.66 1.76 -5.41
CA ALA A 158 -7.42 3.01 -5.52
C ALA A 158 -7.91 3.23 -6.97
N ASP A 159 -7.06 2.94 -7.94
CA ASP A 159 -7.39 3.04 -9.36
C ASP A 159 -8.52 2.08 -9.76
N TYR A 160 -8.45 0.83 -9.30
CA TYR A 160 -9.46 -0.17 -9.58
C TYR A 160 -10.78 0.15 -8.87
N ALA A 161 -10.74 0.59 -7.62
CA ALA A 161 -11.95 1.00 -6.89
C ALA A 161 -12.65 2.18 -7.59
N ARG A 162 -11.89 3.18 -8.07
CA ARG A 162 -12.46 4.33 -8.77
C ARG A 162 -13.14 3.94 -10.08
N SER A 163 -12.58 2.99 -10.82
CA SER A 163 -13.10 2.59 -12.12
C SER A 163 -14.44 1.86 -11.96
N LEU A 164 -14.53 0.96 -10.98
CA LEU A 164 -15.77 0.28 -10.61
C LEU A 164 -16.85 1.25 -10.10
N LEU A 165 -16.45 2.33 -9.42
CA LEU A 165 -17.35 3.37 -8.94
C LEU A 165 -17.71 4.44 -9.99
N GLY A 166 -17.16 4.34 -11.20
CA GLY A 166 -17.42 5.28 -12.30
C GLY A 166 -16.83 6.68 -12.05
N ILE A 167 -15.73 6.75 -11.30
CA ILE A 167 -14.96 7.98 -11.03
C ILE A 167 -13.87 8.10 -12.09
N ASP A 168 -13.67 9.32 -12.59
CA ASP A 168 -12.77 9.61 -13.71
C ASP A 168 -11.29 9.60 -13.27
N GLU A 169 -10.40 9.60 -14.25
CA GLU A 169 -8.96 9.71 -14.03
C GLU A 169 -8.57 11.10 -13.54
N PHE A 170 -7.54 11.14 -12.70
CA PHE A 170 -6.84 12.37 -12.37
C PHE A 170 -6.21 12.97 -13.64
N LYS A 171 -6.52 14.24 -13.91
CA LYS A 171 -5.95 14.99 -15.04
C LYS A 171 -4.95 15.99 -14.47
N ALA A 172 -3.71 15.54 -14.35
CA ALA A 172 -2.62 16.32 -13.78
C ALA A 172 -2.41 17.64 -14.51
N ARG A 173 -2.31 18.73 -13.76
CA ARG A 173 -1.94 20.05 -14.28
C ARG A 173 -0.43 20.14 -14.42
N SER A 174 0.04 20.99 -15.34
CA SER A 174 1.48 21.13 -15.61
C SER A 174 2.29 21.61 -14.39
N ASP A 175 1.70 22.47 -13.55
CA ASP A 175 2.32 22.92 -12.30
C ASP A 175 2.35 21.83 -11.23
N GLU A 176 1.33 20.99 -11.15
CA GLU A 176 1.30 19.80 -10.29
C GLU A 176 2.39 18.80 -10.72
N ILE A 177 2.54 18.53 -12.01
CA ILE A 177 3.57 17.63 -12.56
C ILE A 177 4.98 18.12 -12.20
N GLU A 178 5.26 19.41 -12.41
CA GLU A 178 6.56 19.99 -12.04
C GLU A 178 6.76 20.02 -10.52
N ARG A 179 5.68 20.19 -9.74
CA ARG A 179 5.71 20.09 -8.28
C ARG A 179 6.13 18.70 -7.81
N TYR A 180 5.63 17.63 -8.43
CA TYR A 180 6.08 16.25 -8.13
C TYR A 180 7.60 16.11 -8.34
N ALA A 181 8.12 16.60 -9.47
CA ALA A 181 9.56 16.53 -9.77
C ALA A 181 10.42 17.31 -8.77
N GLU A 182 9.99 18.52 -8.38
CA GLU A 182 10.68 19.32 -7.37
C GLU A 182 10.69 18.62 -6.00
N GLU A 183 9.54 18.09 -5.56
CA GLU A 183 9.42 17.42 -4.26
C GLU A 183 10.24 16.13 -4.17
N VAL A 184 10.26 15.30 -5.22
CA VAL A 184 11.05 14.06 -5.24
C VAL A 184 12.54 14.36 -5.14
N ALA A 185 13.03 15.34 -5.91
CA ALA A 185 14.43 15.76 -5.85
C ALA A 185 14.81 16.36 -4.47
N LEU A 186 13.90 17.13 -3.87
CA LEU A 186 14.09 17.71 -2.55
C LEU A 186 14.14 16.63 -1.47
N TYR A 187 13.18 15.73 -1.47
CA TYR A 187 13.05 14.67 -0.49
C TYR A 187 14.22 13.67 -0.56
N ASP A 188 14.68 13.30 -1.76
CA ASP A 188 15.86 12.46 -1.95
C ASP A 188 17.13 13.10 -1.37
N LYS A 189 17.30 14.41 -1.58
CA LYS A 189 18.44 15.17 -1.04
C LYS A 189 18.44 15.17 0.51
N GLU A 190 17.28 15.29 1.14
CA GLU A 190 17.17 15.37 2.60
C GLU A 190 17.18 14.00 3.30
N THR A 191 16.37 13.07 2.80
CA THR A 191 16.05 11.81 3.48
C THR A 191 16.66 10.60 2.78
N GLY A 192 16.90 10.70 1.47
CA GLY A 192 17.37 9.61 0.62
C GLY A 192 16.25 8.64 0.22
N LEU A 193 16.18 8.32 -1.07
CA LEU A 193 15.30 7.30 -1.64
C LEU A 193 16.10 6.04 -2.02
N GLN A 194 15.47 4.87 -1.95
CA GLN A 194 16.04 3.63 -2.50
C GLN A 194 16.19 3.71 -4.02
N TYR A 195 15.22 4.37 -4.67
CA TYR A 195 15.23 4.69 -6.08
C TYR A 195 14.82 6.16 -6.24
N SER A 196 15.65 6.93 -6.94
CA SER A 196 15.47 8.36 -7.13
C SER A 196 15.26 8.62 -8.63
N PRO A 197 14.00 8.57 -9.11
CA PRO A 197 13.69 8.82 -10.51
C PRO A 197 14.13 10.23 -10.89
N LYS A 198 14.63 10.40 -12.11
CA LYS A 198 15.08 11.73 -12.57
C LYS A 198 13.88 12.60 -12.94
N ASP A 199 14.14 13.89 -13.17
CA ASP A 199 13.11 14.89 -13.50
C ASP A 199 12.15 14.41 -14.60
N LYS A 200 12.68 13.95 -15.74
CA LYS A 200 11.85 13.45 -16.86
C LYS A 200 11.00 12.24 -16.48
N GLU A 201 11.57 11.31 -15.74
CA GLU A 201 10.89 10.09 -15.32
C GLU A 201 9.79 10.41 -14.29
N THR A 202 10.08 11.26 -13.32
CA THR A 202 9.11 11.70 -12.31
C THR A 202 7.93 12.40 -12.97
N LYS A 203 8.19 13.27 -13.95
CA LYS A 203 7.15 13.96 -14.71
C LYS A 203 6.32 12.99 -15.54
N PHE A 204 6.96 12.02 -16.19
CA PHE A 204 6.26 10.99 -16.95
C PHE A 204 5.32 10.18 -16.04
N VAL A 205 5.79 9.76 -14.86
CA VAL A 205 4.95 9.06 -13.88
C VAL A 205 3.79 9.94 -13.40
N ALA A 206 4.06 11.21 -13.06
CA ALA A 206 3.03 12.13 -12.59
C ALA A 206 1.96 12.47 -13.64
N GLU A 207 2.35 12.55 -14.92
CA GLU A 207 1.44 12.84 -16.03
C GLU A 207 0.49 11.67 -16.35
N ASN A 208 0.93 10.43 -16.10
CA ASN A 208 0.17 9.22 -16.44
C ASN A 208 -0.55 8.59 -15.24
N MET A 209 -0.40 9.14 -14.03
CA MET A 209 -1.02 8.58 -12.84
C MET A 209 -2.55 8.78 -12.89
N PRO A 210 -3.36 7.72 -12.73
CA PRO A 210 -4.82 7.84 -12.83
C PRO A 210 -5.49 8.34 -11.55
N ILE A 211 -4.75 8.42 -10.45
CA ILE A 211 -5.15 9.03 -9.18
C ILE A 211 -4.12 10.08 -8.77
N MET A 212 -4.52 11.03 -7.94
CA MET A 212 -3.59 11.98 -7.35
C MET A 212 -2.90 11.35 -6.13
N LEU A 213 -1.56 11.33 -6.15
CA LEU A 213 -0.75 10.97 -4.99
C LEU A 213 -0.48 12.23 -4.18
N ASP A 214 -1.03 12.33 -2.99
CA ASP A 214 -0.85 13.49 -2.11
C ASP A 214 -0.33 13.02 -0.74
N GLY A 215 -0.24 13.93 0.21
CA GLY A 215 0.26 13.58 1.52
C GLY A 215 0.44 14.75 2.45
N GLU A 216 0.68 14.41 3.71
CA GLU A 216 1.05 15.40 4.71
C GLU A 216 2.43 15.98 4.44
N ALA A 217 2.60 17.24 4.84
CA ALA A 217 3.90 17.89 4.85
C ALA A 217 4.91 17.08 5.70
N THR A 218 6.06 16.78 5.11
CA THR A 218 7.19 16.17 5.79
C THR A 218 8.43 17.03 5.60
N GLY A 219 9.27 17.10 6.64
CA GLY A 219 10.49 17.91 6.59
C GLY A 219 10.23 19.41 6.70
N ASP A 220 11.31 20.17 6.83
CA ASP A 220 11.29 21.62 7.05
C ASP A 220 11.64 22.41 5.77
N GLU A 221 12.15 21.77 4.72
CA GLU A 221 12.43 22.43 3.43
C GLU A 221 11.13 22.62 2.62
N GLU A 222 10.92 23.85 2.15
CA GLU A 222 9.82 24.20 1.26
C GLU A 222 10.25 24.14 -0.20
N VAL A 223 9.28 23.87 -1.08
CA VAL A 223 9.44 24.04 -2.52
C VAL A 223 9.61 25.52 -2.89
N SER A 224 10.33 25.75 -3.98
CA SER A 224 10.77 27.05 -4.45
C SER A 224 9.96 27.56 -5.64
N GLY A 225 9.57 26.68 -6.56
CA GLY A 225 8.89 27.05 -7.81
C GLY A 225 7.38 26.94 -7.74
N PHE A 226 6.88 25.76 -7.38
CA PHE A 226 5.46 25.40 -7.55
C PHE A 226 4.69 25.49 -6.24
N ARG A 227 4.62 26.71 -5.69
CA ARG A 227 3.97 27.03 -4.42
C ARG A 227 2.50 27.36 -4.58
N ASP A 228 1.75 27.19 -3.49
CA ASP A 228 0.35 27.63 -3.33
C ASP A 228 -0.58 27.09 -4.44
N LEU A 229 -0.39 25.82 -4.82
CA LEU A 229 -1.23 25.14 -5.80
C LEU A 229 -2.62 24.86 -5.21
N GLU A 230 -3.66 25.00 -6.02
CA GLU A 230 -5.06 24.89 -5.57
C GLU A 230 -5.39 23.54 -4.90
N ARG A 231 -4.82 22.45 -5.42
CA ARG A 231 -5.09 21.08 -4.93
C ARG A 231 -4.02 20.54 -3.98
N VAL A 232 -3.04 21.36 -3.57
CA VAL A 232 -1.94 20.93 -2.69
C VAL A 232 -1.89 21.84 -1.47
N ASP A 233 -2.25 21.29 -0.30
CA ASP A 233 -2.46 22.05 0.94
C ASP A 233 -1.16 22.57 1.61
N THR A 234 0.00 22.25 1.05
CA THR A 234 1.31 22.55 1.65
C THR A 234 2.34 23.03 0.63
N ASN A 235 3.32 23.78 1.12
CA ASN A 235 4.53 24.14 0.37
C ASN A 235 5.76 23.31 0.77
N ASN A 236 5.64 22.39 1.71
CA ASN A 236 6.70 21.45 2.08
C ASN A 236 6.63 20.19 1.20
N ALA A 237 7.72 19.43 1.15
CA ALA A 237 7.72 18.13 0.49
C ALA A 237 6.75 17.15 1.18
N ARG A 238 6.00 16.37 0.41
CA ARG A 238 5.07 15.35 0.88
C ARG A 238 5.76 14.00 0.82
N GLY A 239 6.44 13.62 1.90
CA GLY A 239 7.35 12.47 1.92
C GLY A 239 6.66 11.14 1.66
N GLY A 240 5.42 10.97 2.15
CA GLY A 240 4.62 9.78 1.84
C GLY A 240 4.36 9.64 0.34
N MET A 241 3.96 10.74 -0.32
CA MET A 241 3.82 10.82 -1.77
C MET A 241 5.14 10.49 -2.48
N CYS A 242 6.26 11.11 -2.08
CA CYS A 242 7.56 10.87 -2.71
C CYS A 242 7.97 9.40 -2.65
N LEU A 243 7.70 8.74 -1.52
CA LEU A 243 7.97 7.30 -1.34
C LEU A 243 7.10 6.45 -2.27
N VAL A 244 5.80 6.71 -2.34
CA VAL A 244 4.88 5.94 -3.18
C VAL A 244 5.20 6.13 -4.67
N LEU A 245 5.51 7.35 -5.10
CA LEU A 245 5.89 7.62 -6.49
C LEU A 245 7.20 6.93 -6.84
N ALA A 246 8.24 7.10 -6.02
CA ALA A 246 9.60 6.68 -6.37
C ALA A 246 9.90 5.22 -6.00
N GLU A 247 9.67 4.81 -4.74
CA GLU A 247 9.97 3.46 -4.24
C GLU A 247 8.82 2.47 -4.51
N GLY A 248 7.60 2.99 -4.72
CA GLY A 248 6.45 2.23 -5.17
C GLY A 248 6.40 2.14 -6.69
N ILE A 249 5.82 3.14 -7.34
CA ILE A 249 5.49 3.09 -8.77
C ILE A 249 6.73 2.96 -9.65
N ALA A 250 7.69 3.88 -9.54
CA ALA A 250 8.85 3.87 -10.43
C ALA A 250 9.73 2.62 -10.23
N LEU A 251 10.09 2.31 -8.97
CA LEU A 251 10.92 1.15 -8.65
C LEU A 251 10.21 -0.20 -8.89
N LYS A 252 8.89 -0.30 -8.70
CA LYS A 252 8.14 -1.56 -8.84
C LYS A 252 7.31 -1.66 -10.11
N ALA A 253 7.53 -0.79 -11.09
CA ALA A 253 6.81 -0.81 -12.38
C ALA A 253 6.74 -2.22 -13.03
N PRO A 254 7.83 -3.01 -13.11
CA PRO A 254 7.75 -4.36 -13.71
C PRO A 254 6.85 -5.33 -12.94
N LYS A 255 6.78 -5.21 -11.61
CA LYS A 255 5.92 -6.07 -10.78
C LYS A 255 4.47 -5.63 -10.88
N ILE A 256 4.20 -4.32 -10.83
CA ILE A 256 2.81 -3.81 -10.87
C ILE A 256 2.15 -4.02 -12.24
N GLN A 257 2.92 -3.92 -13.33
CA GLN A 257 2.43 -4.16 -14.69
C GLN A 257 1.85 -5.56 -14.88
N ARG A 258 2.30 -6.55 -14.10
CA ARG A 258 1.74 -7.92 -14.17
C ARG A 258 0.28 -7.92 -13.73
N TYR A 259 0.00 -7.26 -12.62
CA TYR A 259 -1.34 -7.19 -12.04
C TYR A 259 -2.28 -6.29 -12.85
N THR A 260 -1.80 -5.15 -13.38
CA THR A 260 -2.65 -4.29 -14.22
C THR A 260 -3.16 -5.02 -15.47
N ARG A 261 -2.37 -5.93 -16.04
CA ARG A 261 -2.76 -6.70 -17.24
C ARG A 261 -3.81 -7.78 -16.97
N GLU A 262 -4.06 -8.11 -15.71
CA GLU A 262 -5.02 -9.14 -15.29
C GLU A 262 -6.39 -8.53 -14.95
N LEU A 263 -6.49 -7.20 -14.88
CA LEU A 263 -7.73 -6.47 -14.61
C LEU A 263 -8.36 -5.99 -15.92
N ASP A 264 -9.67 -6.20 -16.08
CA ASP A 264 -10.40 -5.76 -17.28
C ASP A 264 -10.68 -4.25 -17.26
N GLU A 265 -10.84 -3.67 -16.06
CA GLU A 265 -11.25 -2.29 -15.83
C GLU A 265 -10.09 -1.31 -15.68
N VAL A 266 -8.86 -1.79 -15.53
CA VAL A 266 -7.65 -0.98 -15.32
C VAL A 266 -6.55 -1.44 -16.25
N ASP A 267 -5.97 -0.53 -17.02
CA ASP A 267 -4.77 -0.79 -17.81
C ASP A 267 -3.80 0.41 -17.73
N TRP A 268 -2.53 0.13 -17.43
CA TRP A 268 -1.47 1.14 -17.35
C TRP A 268 -0.42 0.88 -18.45
N PRO A 269 -0.76 1.15 -19.72
CA PRO A 269 0.13 0.85 -20.84
C PRO A 269 1.46 1.61 -20.76
N TRP A 270 1.43 2.81 -20.17
CA TRP A 270 2.58 3.68 -19.95
C TRP A 270 3.65 3.07 -19.04
N LEU A 271 3.32 2.05 -18.22
CA LEU A 271 4.34 1.32 -17.45
C LEU A 271 5.35 0.64 -18.35
N GLN A 272 4.96 0.21 -19.56
CA GLN A 272 5.91 -0.40 -20.49
C GLN A 272 6.95 0.62 -20.94
N ASP A 273 6.51 1.84 -21.27
CA ASP A 273 7.40 2.92 -21.66
C ASP A 273 8.32 3.34 -20.50
N LEU A 274 7.80 3.34 -19.26
CA LEU A 274 8.58 3.57 -18.06
C LEU A 274 9.70 2.52 -17.89
N ILE A 275 9.36 1.25 -18.03
CA ILE A 275 10.30 0.13 -17.88
C ILE A 275 11.37 0.16 -18.98
N ASP A 276 10.96 0.45 -20.22
CA ASP A 276 11.86 0.46 -21.38
C ASP A 276 12.67 1.76 -21.51
N GLY A 277 12.33 2.81 -20.74
CA GLY A 277 13.01 4.11 -20.79
C GLY A 277 12.65 4.96 -22.00
N THR A 278 11.61 4.60 -22.76
CA THR A 278 11.23 5.26 -24.03
C THR A 278 10.54 6.61 -23.83
N TYR A 279 10.09 6.93 -22.61
CA TYR A 279 9.52 8.23 -22.24
C TYR A 279 10.48 9.41 -22.47
N ALA A 280 11.79 9.15 -22.57
CA ALA A 280 12.80 10.18 -22.82
C ALA A 280 12.86 10.64 -24.29
N ASP A 281 12.33 9.86 -25.24
CA ASP A 281 12.51 10.07 -26.68
C ASP A 281 11.44 10.97 -27.33
N ASP A 282 10.29 11.19 -26.67
CA ASP A 282 9.17 11.93 -27.25
C ASP A 282 9.26 13.46 -27.09
N THR A 283 10.26 13.94 -26.33
CA THR A 283 10.55 15.38 -26.18
C THR A 283 11.91 15.70 -26.79
N GLY A 284 11.87 16.34 -27.96
CA GLY A 284 13.01 16.58 -28.84
C GLY A 284 14.33 16.94 -28.15
N SER A 285 15.35 16.11 -28.45
CA SER A 285 16.79 16.35 -28.37
C SER A 285 17.29 17.36 -27.32
N ASP A 286 17.78 16.84 -26.21
CA ASP A 286 19.12 17.23 -25.73
C ASP A 286 19.83 15.98 -25.20
N ALA A 287 20.81 15.54 -25.97
CA ALA A 287 21.70 14.44 -25.63
C ALA A 287 22.84 14.96 -24.75
N SER A 288 22.95 14.40 -23.54
CA SER A 288 24.24 14.15 -22.90
C SER A 288 24.09 13.10 -21.80
N ASP A 289 24.58 11.90 -22.12
CA ASP A 289 25.18 10.84 -21.30
C ASP A 289 24.84 10.80 -19.79
N ASP A 290 24.23 9.69 -19.35
CA ASP A 290 24.92 8.80 -18.40
C ASP A 290 24.39 7.36 -18.50
N ALA A 291 25.31 6.41 -18.70
CA ALA A 291 25.03 4.98 -18.70
C ALA A 291 25.15 4.48 -17.25
N GLY A 292 24.01 4.23 -16.62
CA GLY A 292 23.90 3.65 -15.28
C GLY A 292 23.81 2.13 -15.32
N ASP A 293 24.90 1.51 -14.88
CA ASP A 293 25.18 0.12 -14.49
C ASP A 293 23.99 -0.84 -14.30
N GLU A 294 23.95 -1.90 -15.12
CA GLU A 294 23.17 -3.11 -14.86
C GLU A 294 23.77 -3.88 -13.68
N SER A 295 23.11 -3.86 -12.53
CA SER A 295 23.25 -4.92 -11.53
C SER A 295 21.92 -5.67 -11.44
N GLY A 296 21.85 -6.77 -12.18
CA GLY A 296 20.77 -7.74 -12.04
C GLY A 296 20.84 -8.40 -10.66
N GLU A 297 19.73 -8.33 -9.93
CA GLU A 297 19.49 -9.22 -8.80
C GLU A 297 18.46 -10.28 -9.17
N SER A 298 18.91 -11.50 -8.91
CA SER A 298 18.26 -12.79 -9.04
C SER A 298 16.92 -12.85 -8.31
N ASP A 299 15.85 -13.16 -9.05
CA ASP A 299 14.60 -13.68 -8.49
C ASP A 299 14.90 -14.94 -7.66
N GLY A 300 14.71 -14.84 -6.35
CA GLY A 300 14.62 -15.97 -5.44
C GLY A 300 13.17 -16.45 -5.41
N ASP A 301 12.86 -17.40 -6.28
CA ASP A 301 11.63 -18.17 -6.29
C ASP A 301 11.61 -19.08 -5.04
N GLU A 302 10.85 -18.71 -4.02
CA GLU A 302 10.54 -19.60 -2.90
C GLU A 302 9.42 -20.55 -3.33
N THR A 303 9.82 -21.69 -3.88
CA THR A 303 8.93 -22.82 -4.12
C THR A 303 8.54 -23.49 -2.80
N ASP A 304 7.24 -23.64 -2.65
CA ASP A 304 6.56 -24.38 -1.59
C ASP A 304 6.78 -25.91 -1.66
N GLU A 305 6.46 -26.57 -0.55
CA GLU A 305 6.29 -28.02 -0.31
C GLU A 305 7.51 -28.92 -0.01
N ALA A 306 7.57 -29.46 1.22
CA ALA A 306 7.38 -30.90 1.49
C ALA A 306 7.43 -31.23 3.00
N GLU A 307 6.39 -31.92 3.48
CA GLU A 307 6.30 -32.54 4.81
C GLU A 307 7.44 -33.55 5.11
N PRO A 308 7.88 -33.73 6.37
CA PRO A 308 8.78 -34.83 6.70
C PRO A 308 8.01 -36.11 7.06
N GLU A 309 8.17 -37.14 6.22
CA GLU A 309 7.85 -38.53 6.57
C GLU A 309 8.72 -39.05 7.72
N ALA A 310 8.09 -39.82 8.60
CA ALA A 310 8.68 -40.50 9.74
C ALA A 310 9.71 -41.57 9.34
N ALA A 311 10.91 -41.51 9.91
CA ALA A 311 11.89 -42.60 9.85
C ALA A 311 11.97 -43.32 11.20
N ALA A 312 11.58 -44.60 11.17
CA ALA A 312 11.70 -45.56 12.24
C ALA A 312 13.16 -45.81 12.63
N GLY A 313 13.44 -45.76 13.94
CA GLY A 313 14.68 -46.25 14.52
C GLY A 313 14.55 -47.71 14.94
N GLU A 314 15.14 -48.62 14.17
CA GLU A 314 15.55 -49.94 14.64
C GLU A 314 17.02 -49.86 15.11
N GLY A 315 17.28 -50.40 16.29
CA GLY A 315 18.61 -50.36 16.91
C GLY A 315 19.57 -51.44 16.43
N ALA A 316 20.86 -51.24 16.72
CA ALA A 316 21.82 -52.30 17.02
C ALA A 316 23.06 -51.72 17.74
N ASP A 317 23.52 -52.49 18.73
CA ASP A 317 24.71 -52.38 19.62
C ASP A 317 24.64 -51.49 20.87
#